data_AF-A0A6M8HQB7-F1
#
_entry.id   AF-A0A6M8HQB7-F1
#
_cell.length_a   1.000
_cell.length_b   1.000
_cell.length_c   1.000
_cell.angle_alpha   90.00
_cell.angle_beta   90.00
_cell.angle_gamma   90.00
#
_symmetry.space_group_name_H-M   'P 1'
#
loop_
_entity.id
_entity.type
_entity.pdbx_description
1 polymer ?
#
loop_
_entity_poly.entity_id
_entity_poly.type
_entity_poly.pdbx_seq_one_letter_code
_entity_poly.pdbx_strand_id
1 'polypeptide(L)'
;MAIFFSGWLGYGLVVQAGILTEPIDPSYARRPFVLRDVDNGIVRNIGGGTVGPATAAWGRIGFMALFDAQAGGNMLLWLPLPVPLVVGTGNTITMAGGSSSFLFSDIQAGRNATFTWPAGSVVARTPDGRVLTAGVPLQSTGGLLSAQVLTFGSTVTMAALPLAQPASGTSQLWNNGGVISIS
;
A
#
# COMPACT_ATOMS: atom_id res chain seq x y z
N MET A 1 -21.70 10.63 3.77
CA MET A 1 -20.97 9.82 2.79
C MET A 1 -19.62 9.54 3.42
N ALA A 2 -19.24 8.27 3.60
CA ALA A 2 -18.00 7.94 4.30
C ALA A 2 -16.82 7.95 3.30
N ILE A 3 -15.62 8.00 3.86
CA ILE A 3 -14.36 7.98 3.12
C ILE A 3 -13.76 6.61 3.37
N PHE A 4 -13.52 5.84 2.30
CA PHE A 4 -12.83 4.55 2.39
C PHE A 4 -11.34 4.74 2.66
N PHE A 5 -10.75 5.75 2.02
CA PHE A 5 -9.34 6.09 2.16
C PHE A 5 -9.09 7.54 1.71
N SER A 6 -8.22 8.23 2.43
CA SER A 6 -7.61 9.49 1.99
C SER A 6 -6.10 9.42 2.15
N GLY A 7 -5.39 10.05 1.23
CA GLY A 7 -3.94 10.08 1.24
C GLY A 7 -3.39 11.03 0.19
N TRP A 8 -2.17 10.76 -0.26
CA TRP A 8 -1.42 11.61 -1.17
C TRP A 8 -0.97 10.83 -2.38
N LEU A 9 -1.38 11.28 -3.56
CA LEU A 9 -0.99 10.70 -4.84
C LEU A 9 0.39 11.22 -5.26
N GLY A 10 1.33 10.30 -5.45
CA GLY A 10 2.63 10.55 -6.04
C GLY A 10 2.80 9.85 -7.40
N TYR A 11 3.73 10.36 -8.18
CA TYR A 11 4.16 9.82 -9.47
C TYR A 11 5.65 9.52 -9.39
N GLY A 12 6.10 8.45 -10.04
CA GLY A 12 7.51 8.10 -9.99
C GLY A 12 8.02 7.33 -11.19
N LEU A 13 9.35 7.25 -11.23
CA LEU A 13 10.10 6.69 -12.33
C LEU A 13 10.21 5.17 -12.21
N VAL A 14 10.51 4.69 -11.00
CA VAL A 14 10.76 3.27 -10.68
C VAL A 14 10.18 2.95 -9.31
N VAL A 15 9.66 1.73 -9.15
CA VAL A 15 9.39 1.11 -7.84
C VAL A 15 10.41 0.00 -7.62
N GLN A 16 11.17 0.08 -6.53
CA GLN A 16 12.14 -0.94 -6.13
C GLN A 16 12.05 -1.17 -4.63
N ALA A 17 11.95 -2.45 -4.21
CA ALA A 17 11.86 -2.85 -2.81
C ALA A 17 10.79 -2.09 -2.00
N GLY A 18 9.62 -1.82 -2.60
CA GLY A 18 8.53 -1.10 -1.93
C GLY A 18 8.77 0.41 -1.78
N ILE A 19 9.71 0.98 -2.54
CA ILE A 19 9.98 2.42 -2.56
C ILE A 19 9.75 2.96 -3.97
N LEU A 20 8.97 4.04 -4.08
CA LEU A 20 8.82 4.81 -5.31
C LEU A 20 9.93 5.85 -5.38
N THR A 21 10.68 5.87 -6.50
CA THR A 21 11.58 6.98 -6.81
C THR A 21 10.77 8.12 -7.43
N GLU A 22 10.56 9.18 -6.67
CA GLU A 22 9.84 10.38 -7.10
C GLU A 22 10.75 11.36 -7.86
N PRO A 23 10.18 12.25 -8.70
CA PRO A 23 10.93 13.33 -9.32
C PRO A 23 11.64 14.23 -8.30
N ILE A 24 12.87 14.61 -8.62
CA ILE A 24 13.63 15.60 -7.86
C ILE A 24 13.39 16.97 -8.50
N ASP A 25 12.35 17.66 -8.07
CA ASP A 25 11.98 18.99 -8.55
C ASP A 25 11.23 19.77 -7.45
N PRO A 26 11.59 21.02 -7.14
CA PRO A 26 10.88 21.84 -6.17
C PRO A 26 9.39 22.05 -6.46
N SER A 27 8.95 21.94 -7.73
CA SER A 27 7.53 22.05 -8.11
C SER A 27 6.77 20.72 -8.06
N TYR A 28 7.48 19.61 -7.86
CA TYR A 28 6.84 18.32 -7.64
C TYR A 28 6.32 18.24 -6.20
N ALA A 29 5.01 18.07 -6.08
CA ALA A 29 4.36 17.82 -4.81
C ALA A 29 3.24 16.80 -5.00
N ARG A 30 3.18 15.80 -4.11
CA ARG A 30 2.06 14.86 -4.07
C ARG A 30 0.75 15.61 -3.87
N ARG A 31 -0.34 15.07 -4.40
CA ARG A 31 -1.66 15.72 -4.36
C ARG A 31 -2.64 14.96 -3.48
N PRO A 32 -3.55 15.64 -2.78
CA PRO A 32 -4.61 14.98 -2.04
C PRO A 32 -5.38 14.01 -2.95
N PHE A 33 -5.62 12.82 -2.43
CA PHE A 33 -6.34 11.76 -3.11
C PHE A 33 -7.37 11.18 -2.17
N VAL A 34 -8.61 11.08 -2.63
CA VAL A 34 -9.72 10.60 -1.81
C VAL A 34 -10.49 9.55 -2.59
N LEU A 35 -10.62 8.40 -1.94
CA LEU A 35 -11.41 7.27 -2.39
C LEU A 35 -12.73 7.23 -1.63
N ARG A 36 -13.83 7.16 -2.38
CA ARG A 36 -15.17 6.98 -1.81
C ARG A 36 -15.35 5.59 -1.21
N ASP A 37 -16.41 5.46 -0.43
CA ASP A 37 -16.95 4.19 0.06
C ASP A 37 -16.91 3.07 -0.98
N VAL A 38 -16.61 1.86 -0.49
CA VAL A 38 -16.69 0.63 -1.27
C VAL A 38 -18.16 0.34 -1.60
N ASP A 39 -18.46 0.28 -2.90
CA ASP A 39 -19.74 -0.16 -3.44
C ASP A 39 -19.54 -1.43 -4.26
N ASN A 40 -20.01 -2.57 -3.74
CA ASN A 40 -19.81 -3.90 -4.32
C ASN A 40 -18.33 -4.19 -4.68
N GLY A 41 -17.40 -3.85 -3.77
CA GLY A 41 -15.95 -3.98 -4.00
C GLY A 41 -15.33 -2.88 -4.86
N ILE A 42 -16.13 -2.01 -5.49
CA ILE A 42 -15.63 -0.93 -6.32
C ILE A 42 -15.47 0.33 -5.49
N VAL A 43 -14.29 0.93 -5.60
CA VAL A 43 -13.91 2.19 -4.98
C VAL A 43 -13.59 3.18 -6.09
N ARG A 44 -14.06 4.43 -5.97
CA ARG A 44 -13.86 5.47 -6.98
C ARG A 44 -13.08 6.64 -6.40
N ASN A 45 -12.12 7.14 -7.18
CA ASN A 45 -11.47 8.41 -6.88
C ASN A 45 -12.44 9.57 -7.10
N ILE A 46 -12.48 10.50 -6.17
CA ILE A 46 -13.21 11.77 -6.29
C ILE A 46 -12.36 13.02 -6.17
N GLY A 47 -11.08 12.87 -5.83
CA GLY A 47 -10.09 13.92 -5.92
C GLY A 47 -9.54 14.03 -7.34
N GLY A 48 -9.53 15.24 -7.89
CA GLY A 48 -8.70 15.58 -9.05
C GLY A 48 -7.47 16.36 -8.61
N GLY A 49 -6.53 16.58 -9.51
CA GLY A 49 -5.40 17.44 -9.24
C GLY A 49 -4.42 17.54 -10.40
N THR A 50 -3.59 18.57 -10.34
CA THR A 50 -2.52 18.84 -11.31
C THR A 50 -1.19 18.93 -10.58
N VAL A 51 -0.18 18.19 -11.01
CA VAL A 51 1.21 18.28 -10.51
C VAL A 51 2.05 19.05 -11.53
N GLY A 52 2.88 19.97 -11.03
CA GLY A 52 3.68 20.86 -11.86
C GLY A 52 3.13 22.29 -11.95
N PRO A 53 3.61 23.11 -12.90
CA PRO A 53 4.50 22.72 -14.01
C PRO A 53 5.90 22.30 -13.53
N ALA A 54 6.49 21.32 -14.23
CA ALA A 54 7.85 20.85 -13.96
C ALA A 54 8.88 21.97 -14.20
N THR A 55 9.74 22.27 -13.23
CA THR A 55 10.82 23.27 -13.39
C THR A 55 12.07 22.67 -14.03
N ALA A 56 12.22 21.35 -13.95
CA ALA A 56 13.18 20.54 -14.69
C ALA A 56 12.50 19.32 -15.31
N ALA A 57 13.14 18.66 -16.28
CA ALA A 57 12.60 17.42 -16.83
C ALA A 57 12.57 16.33 -15.74
N TRP A 58 11.39 15.77 -15.47
CA TRP A 58 11.25 14.63 -14.54
C TRP A 58 11.54 13.30 -15.24
N GLY A 59 11.63 13.30 -16.57
CA GLY A 59 11.91 12.12 -17.37
C GLY A 59 10.68 11.24 -17.57
N ARG A 60 10.88 9.92 -17.56
CA ARG A 60 9.83 8.93 -17.85
C ARG A 60 9.17 8.46 -16.55
N ILE A 61 7.95 8.91 -16.32
CA ILE A 61 7.09 8.48 -15.21
C ILE A 61 6.40 7.18 -15.60
N GLY A 62 6.68 6.10 -14.87
CA GLY A 62 6.12 4.77 -15.13
C GLY A 62 5.08 4.32 -14.10
N PHE A 63 5.02 4.99 -12.94
CA PHE A 63 4.28 4.50 -11.79
C PHE A 63 3.51 5.63 -11.09
N MET A 64 2.47 5.21 -10.39
CA MET A 64 1.68 6.04 -9.52
C MET A 64 1.53 5.33 -8.17
N ALA A 65 1.61 6.08 -7.07
CA ALA A 65 1.48 5.52 -5.74
C ALA A 65 0.66 6.41 -4.80
N LEU A 66 0.09 5.80 -3.77
CA LEU A 66 -0.63 6.45 -2.69
C LEU A 66 0.20 6.39 -1.42
N PHE A 67 0.29 7.53 -0.74
CA PHE A 67 1.03 7.71 0.49
C PHE A 67 0.13 8.20 1.62
N ASP A 68 0.55 7.97 2.87
CA ASP A 68 -0.10 8.52 4.06
C ASP A 68 0.27 9.99 4.33
N ALA A 69 1.33 10.52 3.71
CA ALA A 69 1.79 11.90 3.88
C ALA A 69 2.16 12.59 2.55
N GLN A 70 2.11 13.94 2.54
CA GLN A 70 2.42 14.76 1.36
C GLN A 70 3.89 14.67 0.95
N ALA A 71 4.79 14.56 1.93
CA ALA A 71 6.21 14.37 1.76
C ALA A 71 6.70 13.32 2.77
N GLY A 72 7.64 12.47 2.38
CA GLY A 72 8.03 11.32 3.19
C GLY A 72 6.93 10.26 3.27
N GLY A 73 6.59 9.79 4.47
CA GLY A 73 5.49 8.85 4.69
C GLY A 73 5.69 7.45 4.09
N ASN A 74 4.73 6.57 4.38
CA ASN A 74 4.72 5.20 3.85
C ASN A 74 4.03 5.18 2.48
N MET A 75 4.64 4.47 1.53
CA MET A 75 3.97 4.12 0.30
C MET A 75 2.96 3.00 0.59
N LEU A 76 1.68 3.32 0.59
CA LEU A 76 0.61 2.39 0.93
C LEU A 76 0.29 1.48 -0.24
N LEU A 77 0.06 2.06 -1.41
CA LEU A 77 -0.37 1.34 -2.61
C LEU A 77 0.39 1.88 -3.82
N TRP A 78 0.65 1.06 -4.81
CA TRP A 78 1.24 1.50 -6.08
C TRP A 78 0.72 0.69 -7.26
N LEU A 79 0.79 1.28 -8.45
CA LEU A 79 0.45 0.64 -9.71
C LEU A 79 1.27 1.20 -10.88
N PRO A 80 1.57 0.38 -11.90
CA PRO A 80 2.17 0.86 -13.14
C PRO A 80 1.15 1.65 -13.99
N LEU A 81 1.61 2.74 -14.58
CA LEU A 81 0.85 3.46 -15.60
C LEU A 81 0.73 2.58 -16.86
N PRO A 82 -0.42 2.64 -17.56
CA PRO A 82 -0.63 1.78 -18.73
C PRO A 82 0.29 2.21 -19.89
N VAL A 83 0.55 3.51 -19.98
CA VAL A 83 1.53 4.12 -20.86
C VAL A 83 2.37 5.06 -20.01
N PRO A 84 3.70 4.85 -19.90
CA PRO A 84 4.57 5.78 -19.20
C PRO A 84 4.53 7.18 -19.82
N LEU A 85 4.54 8.20 -18.97
CA LEU A 85 4.46 9.61 -19.38
C LEU A 85 5.87 10.20 -19.42
N VAL A 86 6.22 10.92 -20.49
CA VAL A 86 7.45 11.72 -20.54
C VAL A 86 7.12 13.14 -20.11
N VAL A 87 7.69 13.57 -18.99
CA VAL A 87 7.45 14.90 -18.41
C VAL A 87 8.72 15.73 -18.58
N GLY A 88 8.69 16.62 -19.58
CA GLY A 88 9.71 17.64 -19.79
C GLY A 88 9.43 18.89 -18.95
N THR A 89 10.38 19.82 -18.96
CA THR A 89 10.22 21.14 -18.35
C THR A 89 8.98 21.85 -18.90
N GLY A 90 8.19 22.46 -18.01
CA GLY A 90 6.95 23.16 -18.33
C GLY A 90 5.71 22.25 -18.40
N ASN A 91 5.88 20.93 -18.44
CA ASN A 91 4.75 20.01 -18.48
C ASN A 91 4.07 19.88 -17.12
N THR A 92 2.77 19.55 -17.15
CA THR A 92 1.96 19.22 -15.98
C THR A 92 1.32 17.85 -16.14
N ILE A 93 1.19 17.10 -15.05
CA ILE A 93 0.37 15.88 -15.01
C ILE A 93 -0.97 16.24 -14.39
N THR A 94 -2.09 15.93 -15.06
CA THR A 94 -3.43 16.17 -14.53
C THR A 94 -4.22 14.87 -14.45
N MET A 95 -4.88 14.66 -13.30
CA MET A 95 -5.89 13.63 -13.12
C MET A 95 -7.22 14.31 -12.82
N ALA A 96 -8.25 13.99 -13.60
CA ALA A 96 -9.59 14.43 -13.29
C ALA A 96 -10.21 13.53 -12.18
N GLY A 97 -10.99 14.15 -11.30
CA GLY A 97 -11.78 13.40 -10.33
C GLY A 97 -12.76 12.48 -11.05
N GLY A 98 -12.98 11.28 -10.51
CA GLY A 98 -13.83 10.26 -11.14
C GLY A 98 -13.18 9.46 -12.27
N SER A 99 -11.96 9.80 -12.69
CA SER A 99 -11.27 9.10 -13.79
C SER A 99 -10.64 7.76 -13.39
N SER A 100 -10.70 7.36 -12.12
CA SER A 100 -10.09 6.12 -11.64
C SER A 100 -11.01 5.36 -10.70
N SER A 101 -11.10 4.05 -10.92
CA SER A 101 -11.79 3.12 -10.05
C SER A 101 -10.92 1.89 -9.78
N PHE A 102 -11.16 1.26 -8.64
CA PHE A 102 -10.42 0.09 -8.16
C PHE A 102 -11.41 -0.93 -7.61
N LEU A 103 -11.21 -2.20 -7.95
CA LEU A 103 -11.97 -3.35 -7.48
C LEU A 103 -11.16 -4.07 -6.40
N PHE A 104 -11.60 -3.95 -5.15
CA PHE A 104 -11.13 -4.69 -3.99
C PHE A 104 -11.99 -5.95 -3.84
N SER A 105 -11.54 -7.07 -4.42
CA SER A 105 -12.28 -8.34 -4.41
C SER A 105 -12.52 -8.86 -3.00
N ASP A 106 -11.53 -8.74 -2.12
CA ASP A 106 -11.59 -9.34 -0.79
C ASP A 106 -12.57 -8.57 0.12
N ILE A 107 -12.71 -7.26 -0.09
CA ILE A 107 -13.58 -6.38 0.70
C ILE A 107 -15.07 -6.53 0.30
N GLN A 108 -15.39 -7.34 -0.72
CA GLN A 108 -16.77 -7.68 -1.05
C GLN A 108 -17.48 -8.48 0.05
N ALA A 109 -16.73 -9.12 0.95
CA ALA A 109 -17.29 -9.90 2.06
C ALA A 109 -17.64 -9.01 3.28
N GLY A 110 -18.68 -8.18 3.17
CA GLY A 110 -19.32 -7.47 4.28
C GLY A 110 -18.49 -6.34 4.94
N ARG A 111 -19.12 -5.18 5.18
CA ARG A 111 -18.47 -3.94 5.68
C ARG A 111 -17.76 -4.02 7.05
N ASN A 112 -17.80 -5.17 7.73
CA ASN A 112 -17.22 -5.39 9.06
C ASN A 112 -16.06 -6.41 9.10
N ALA A 113 -15.66 -6.97 7.96
CA ALA A 113 -14.53 -7.90 7.93
C ALA A 113 -13.20 -7.13 7.97
N THR A 114 -12.24 -7.66 8.75
CA THR A 114 -10.87 -7.17 8.77
C THR A 114 -10.05 -7.94 7.74
N PHE A 115 -9.40 -7.22 6.83
CA PHE A 115 -8.51 -7.80 5.83
C PHE A 115 -7.10 -7.31 6.06
N THR A 116 -6.12 -8.19 5.88
CA THR A 116 -4.70 -7.85 6.00
C THR A 116 -3.96 -8.31 4.75
N TRP A 117 -3.16 -7.43 4.17
CA TRP A 117 -2.32 -7.72 3.01
C TRP A 117 -0.85 -7.49 3.38
N PRO A 118 0.02 -8.50 3.21
CA PRO A 118 1.47 -8.29 3.27
C PRO A 118 1.93 -7.29 2.19
N ALA A 119 3.09 -6.65 2.41
CA ALA A 119 3.75 -5.87 1.36
C ALA A 119 3.96 -6.71 0.09
N GLY A 120 3.77 -6.11 -1.08
CA GLY A 120 3.85 -6.77 -2.38
C GLY A 120 2.60 -7.55 -2.78
N SER A 121 1.59 -7.67 -1.90
CA SER A 121 0.34 -8.36 -2.24
C SER A 121 -0.54 -7.53 -3.17
N VAL A 122 -1.31 -8.21 -4.02
CA VAL A 122 -2.36 -7.59 -4.83
C VAL A 122 -3.55 -7.27 -3.93
N VAL A 123 -3.91 -5.99 -3.84
CA VAL A 123 -4.99 -5.50 -2.97
C VAL A 123 -6.25 -5.20 -3.78
N ALA A 124 -6.09 -4.71 -5.00
CA ALA A 124 -7.19 -4.38 -5.88
C ALA A 124 -6.77 -4.44 -7.35
N ARG A 125 -7.73 -4.28 -8.25
CA ARG A 125 -7.49 -4.16 -9.69
C ARG A 125 -8.22 -2.97 -10.29
N THR A 126 -7.67 -2.35 -11.32
CA THR A 126 -8.41 -1.38 -12.13
C THR A 126 -9.33 -2.13 -13.13
N PRO A 127 -10.34 -1.47 -13.73
CA PRO A 127 -11.23 -2.11 -14.71
C PRO A 127 -10.51 -2.71 -15.93
N ASP A 128 -9.37 -2.14 -16.30
CA ASP A 128 -8.46 -2.63 -17.36
C ASP A 128 -7.52 -3.75 -16.87
N GLY A 129 -7.71 -4.29 -15.67
CA GLY A 129 -7.03 -5.47 -15.14
C GLY A 129 -5.67 -5.23 -14.50
N ARG A 130 -5.19 -3.97 -14.45
CA ARG A 130 -3.92 -3.64 -13.78
C ARG A 130 -4.05 -3.85 -12.28
N VAL A 131 -2.92 -4.23 -11.69
CA VAL A 131 -2.82 -4.63 -10.30
C VAL A 131 -2.43 -3.44 -9.43
N LEU A 132 -3.21 -3.22 -8.37
CA LEU A 132 -2.87 -2.32 -7.27
C LEU A 132 -2.16 -3.13 -6.19
N THR A 133 -0.91 -2.78 -5.91
CA THR A 133 -0.02 -3.56 -5.05
C THR A 133 0.21 -2.84 -3.72
N ALA A 134 0.21 -3.57 -2.61
CA ALA A 134 0.57 -3.05 -1.30
C ALA A 134 2.07 -2.67 -1.26
N GLY A 135 2.39 -1.44 -0.88
CA GLY A 135 3.78 -0.99 -0.67
C GLY A 135 4.31 -1.34 0.72
N VAL A 136 3.42 -1.41 1.72
CA VAL A 136 3.68 -1.85 3.10
C VAL A 136 2.60 -2.86 3.51
N PRO A 137 2.73 -3.57 4.66
CA PRO A 137 1.61 -4.31 5.20
C PRO A 137 0.41 -3.38 5.43
N LEU A 138 -0.75 -3.76 4.89
CA LEU A 138 -1.99 -2.97 4.95
C LEU A 138 -3.07 -3.73 5.70
N GLN A 139 -3.93 -2.99 6.38
CA GLN A 139 -5.14 -3.51 6.99
C GLN A 139 -6.34 -2.68 6.56
N SER A 140 -7.47 -3.33 6.30
CA SER A 140 -8.78 -2.67 6.25
C SER A 140 -9.60 -3.06 7.46
N THR A 141 -10.04 -2.07 8.24
CA THR A 141 -10.92 -2.27 9.41
C THR A 141 -12.07 -1.28 9.35
N GLY A 142 -13.32 -1.77 9.43
CA GLY A 142 -14.51 -0.92 9.36
C GLY A 142 -14.63 -0.13 8.06
N GLY A 143 -14.02 -0.60 6.97
CA GLY A 143 -13.99 0.09 5.69
C GLY A 143 -12.96 1.22 5.58
N LEU A 144 -12.01 1.35 6.51
CA LEU A 144 -10.86 2.26 6.37
C LEU A 144 -9.61 1.45 6.03
N LEU A 145 -8.87 1.85 5.00
CA LEU A 145 -7.56 1.28 4.68
C LEU A 145 -6.44 2.07 5.38
N SER A 146 -5.51 1.38 6.04
CA SER A 146 -4.34 2.01 6.66
C SER A 146 -3.12 1.10 6.60
N ALA A 147 -1.92 1.69 6.74
CA ALA A 147 -0.72 0.91 7.06
C ALA A 147 -0.94 0.16 8.37
N GLN A 148 -0.53 -1.10 8.40
CA GLN A 148 -0.53 -1.86 9.64
C GLN A 148 0.67 -1.42 10.48
N VAL A 149 0.41 -0.94 11.70
CA VAL A 149 1.46 -0.79 12.70
C VAL A 149 1.80 -2.20 13.20
N LEU A 150 2.99 -2.69 12.86
CA LEU A 150 3.52 -3.91 13.48
C LEU A 150 3.73 -3.63 14.97
N THR A 151 2.75 -4.00 15.79
CA THR A 151 2.86 -3.91 17.24
C THR A 151 3.59 -5.16 17.70
N PHE A 152 4.90 -5.03 17.96
CA PHE A 152 5.61 -6.04 18.72
C PHE A 152 5.21 -5.84 20.18
N GLY A 153 4.20 -6.59 20.63
CA GLY A 153 3.53 -6.29 21.89
C GLY A 153 2.53 -7.34 22.31
N SER A 154 2.97 -8.58 22.42
CA SER A 154 2.42 -9.58 23.35
C SER A 154 3.48 -10.66 23.50
N THR A 155 4.02 -10.82 24.70
CA THR A 155 4.79 -12.02 25.05
C THR A 155 4.00 -13.23 24.58
N VAL A 156 4.58 -14.04 23.69
CA VAL A 156 4.03 -15.38 23.43
C VAL A 156 4.32 -16.18 24.69
N THR A 157 3.36 -16.20 25.63
CA THR A 157 3.36 -17.18 26.70
C THR A 157 3.12 -18.52 26.02
N MET A 158 4.18 -19.24 25.66
CA MET A 158 4.04 -20.65 25.36
C MET A 158 3.49 -21.26 26.65
N ALA A 159 2.21 -21.62 26.67
CA ALA A 159 1.69 -22.44 27.75
C ALA A 159 2.67 -23.59 27.93
N ALA A 160 3.14 -23.79 29.16
CA ALA A 160 4.14 -24.80 29.46
C ALA A 160 3.75 -26.08 28.73
N LEU A 161 4.56 -26.46 27.73
CA LEU A 161 4.35 -27.74 27.06
C LEU A 161 4.38 -28.79 28.18
N PRO A 162 3.44 -29.75 28.19
CA PRO A 162 3.50 -30.84 29.16
C PRO A 162 4.92 -31.41 29.16
N LEU A 163 5.47 -31.68 30.36
CA LEU A 163 6.79 -32.28 30.52
C LEU A 163 6.96 -33.38 29.47
N ALA A 164 7.96 -33.22 28.60
CA ALA A 164 8.16 -34.12 27.49
C ALA A 164 8.24 -35.57 28.02
N GLN A 165 7.29 -36.42 27.61
CA GLN A 165 7.54 -37.86 27.69
C GLN A 165 8.63 -38.18 26.66
N PRO A 166 9.69 -38.92 27.04
CA PRO A 166 10.76 -39.26 26.12
C PRO A 166 10.23 -40.17 25.01
N ALA A 167 9.94 -39.61 23.85
CA ALA A 167 9.69 -40.37 22.64
C ALA A 167 11.02 -40.55 21.90
N SER A 168 11.43 -41.81 21.75
CA SER A 168 12.65 -42.23 21.06
C SER A 168 12.58 -41.90 19.56
N GLY A 169 13.15 -40.77 19.15
CA GLY A 169 13.25 -40.41 17.74
C GLY A 169 13.96 -39.08 17.54
N THR A 170 15.16 -39.12 16.98
CA THR A 170 16.00 -37.94 16.70
C THR A 170 15.43 -37.10 15.56
N SER A 171 14.59 -36.11 15.87
CA SER A 171 14.38 -34.85 15.13
C SER A 171 13.38 -33.97 15.89
N GLN A 172 13.79 -33.40 17.02
CA GLN A 172 13.07 -32.31 17.67
C GLN A 172 14.06 -31.18 17.96
N LEU A 173 13.62 -29.94 17.73
CA LEU A 173 14.35 -28.74 18.14
C LEU A 173 14.28 -28.66 19.67
N TRP A 174 15.40 -28.90 20.35
CA TRP A 174 15.50 -28.82 21.80
C TRP A 174 15.52 -27.35 22.22
N ASN A 175 14.52 -26.91 23.01
CA ASN A 175 14.66 -25.68 23.79
C ASN A 175 15.27 -26.06 25.16
N ASN A 176 16.58 -25.99 25.29
CA ASN A 176 17.28 -26.20 26.55
C ASN A 176 17.35 -24.89 27.36
N GLY A 177 16.20 -24.27 27.63
CA GLY A 177 16.07 -23.06 28.45
C GLY A 177 16.80 -21.81 27.92
N GLY A 178 17.29 -21.83 26.69
CA GLY A 178 17.95 -20.70 26.05
C GLY A 178 16.94 -19.82 25.34
N VAL A 179 16.95 -18.51 25.64
CA VAL A 179 16.19 -17.52 24.89
C VAL A 179 16.63 -17.57 23.43
N ILE A 180 15.74 -18.01 22.53
CA ILE A 180 15.94 -17.87 21.09
C ILE A 180 15.57 -16.43 20.76
N SER A 181 16.58 -15.57 20.62
CA SER A 181 16.40 -14.28 19.96
C SER A 181 16.37 -14.51 18.45
N ILE A 182 15.29 -14.12 17.79
CA ILE A 182 15.23 -14.03 16.33
C ILE A 182 15.57 -12.59 15.97
N SER A 183 16.74 -12.39 15.35
CA SER A 183 17.19 -11.13 14.75
C SER A 183 16.67 -10.99 13.33
#